data_AF-A0A845UDH3-F1
#
_entry.id   AF-A0A845UDH3-F1
#
_cell.length_a   1.000
_cell.length_b   1.000
_cell.length_c   1.000
_cell.angle_alpha   90.00
_cell.angle_beta   90.00
_cell.angle_gamma   90.00
#
_symmetry.space_group_name_H-M   'P 1'
#
loop_
_entity.id
_entity.type
_entity.pdbx_description
1 polymer ?
#
loop_
_entity_poly.entity_id
_entity_poly.type
_entity_poly.pdbx_seq_one_letter_code
_entity_poly.pdbx_strand_id
1 'polypeptide(L)'
;MNRWMATMTGILLIGSLVAGAQAGTDGASAPYPLTHNQTITQMKAQLNHEEIAQHQLEERIIILKAHHDQAGVMRAEQRLRSNKADIEGLRETLHDAMTNGEGYQRKRKES
;
A
#
# COMPACT_ATOMS: atom_id res chain seq x y z
N MET A 1 49.32 -30.43 5.11
CA MET A 1 49.59 -28.99 4.92
C MET A 1 48.29 -28.21 4.93
N ASN A 2 48.21 -27.29 5.90
CA ASN A 2 47.41 -26.06 6.08
C ASN A 2 45.92 -26.07 5.70
N ARG A 3 44.98 -25.97 6.67
CA ARG A 3 44.56 -24.73 7.42
C ARG A 3 44.06 -23.69 6.41
N TRP A 4 42.78 -23.29 6.37
CA TRP A 4 42.06 -22.33 7.23
C TRP A 4 40.57 -22.38 6.80
N MET A 5 39.51 -22.61 7.60
CA MET A 5 38.99 -21.85 8.75
C MET A 5 39.06 -20.33 8.56
N ALA A 6 37.92 -19.69 8.24
CA ALA A 6 37.58 -18.29 8.58
C ALA A 6 36.38 -17.84 7.73
N THR A 7 35.15 -17.88 8.24
CA THR A 7 34.45 -16.86 9.05
C THR A 7 33.63 -15.87 8.23
N MET A 8 32.34 -15.81 8.60
CA MET A 8 31.49 -14.63 8.61
C MET A 8 32.27 -13.31 8.55
N THR A 9 31.97 -12.45 7.59
CA THR A 9 31.91 -10.98 7.77
C THR A 9 31.48 -10.31 6.46
N GLY A 10 30.19 -10.02 6.38
CA GLY A 10 29.67 -8.90 5.58
C GLY A 10 28.91 -7.91 6.47
N ILE A 11 29.28 -7.87 7.76
CA ILE A 11 28.87 -6.84 8.69
C ILE A 11 29.75 -5.63 8.40
N LEU A 12 29.22 -4.64 7.69
CA LEU A 12 29.74 -3.28 7.71
C LEU A 12 29.21 -2.61 8.98
N LEU A 13 29.90 -2.85 10.11
CA LEU A 13 29.78 -2.03 11.30
C LEU A 13 30.51 -0.70 11.04
N ILE A 14 29.74 0.38 11.17
CA ILE A 14 30.03 1.52 12.04
C ILE A 14 31.41 2.18 11.84
N GLY A 15 31.40 3.30 11.14
CA GLY A 15 32.28 4.42 11.44
C GLY A 15 31.78 5.15 12.69
N SER A 16 32.44 4.86 13.81
CA SER A 16 32.32 5.45 15.15
C SER A 16 32.35 6.99 15.14
N LEU A 17 31.34 7.64 15.74
CA LEU A 17 31.36 8.30 17.07
C LEU A 17 32.36 9.45 17.24
N VAL A 18 31.84 10.62 17.66
CA VAL A 18 32.22 11.43 18.85
C VAL A 18 31.42 12.74 18.79
N ALA A 19 30.34 12.84 19.57
CA ALA A 19 30.24 13.59 20.84
C ALA A 19 29.93 15.09 20.62
N GLY A 20 28.96 15.72 21.27
CA GLY A 20 28.02 15.32 22.30
C GLY A 20 27.26 16.57 22.75
N ALA A 21 26.02 16.41 23.20
CA ALA A 21 25.38 17.26 24.19
C ALA A 21 24.11 16.53 24.67
N GLN A 22 24.10 16.23 25.96
CA GLN A 22 23.00 15.58 26.65
C GLN A 22 21.88 16.59 26.98
N ALA A 23 20.69 16.03 27.14
CA ALA A 23 19.61 16.47 28.03
C ALA A 23 18.91 17.80 27.72
N GLY A 24 17.69 17.66 27.19
CA GLY A 24 16.64 18.66 27.24
C GLY A 24 15.32 17.96 26.98
N THR A 25 14.54 17.80 28.04
CA THR A 25 13.16 17.29 28.05
C THR A 25 12.30 17.98 26.99
N ASP A 26 11.55 17.20 26.22
CA ASP A 26 10.08 17.31 26.11
C ASP A 26 9.58 16.51 24.91
N GLY A 27 8.43 15.87 25.07
CA GLY A 27 7.84 14.99 24.09
C GLY A 27 7.60 15.67 22.73
N ALA A 28 8.56 15.54 21.81
CA ALA A 28 8.36 15.83 20.40
C ALA A 28 7.67 14.62 19.75
N SER A 29 6.34 14.62 19.85
CA SER A 29 5.45 13.74 19.09
C SER A 29 5.91 13.69 17.62
N ALA A 30 6.17 12.49 17.11
CA ALA A 30 6.63 12.28 15.74
C ALA A 30 5.77 13.07 14.72
N PRO A 31 6.36 13.68 13.69
CA PRO A 31 5.63 14.49 12.73
C PRO A 31 4.77 13.62 11.82
N TYR A 32 3.51 13.42 12.16
CA TYR A 32 2.47 12.95 11.22
C TYR A 32 1.69 14.17 10.70
N PRO A 33 1.87 14.55 9.42
CA PRO A 33 0.76 14.37 8.45
C PRO A 33 1.13 14.19 6.95
N LEU A 34 2.41 14.16 6.55
CA LEU A 34 2.79 14.07 5.12
C LEU A 34 2.54 12.68 4.50
N THR A 35 2.75 11.63 5.28
CA THR A 35 2.61 10.23 4.84
C THR A 35 1.16 9.82 4.61
N HIS A 36 0.23 10.32 5.43
CA HIS A 36 -1.19 9.92 5.37
C HIS A 36 -1.91 10.39 4.10
N ASN A 37 -1.71 11.64 3.69
CA ASN A 37 -2.30 12.17 2.44
C ASN A 37 -1.69 11.52 1.20
N GLN A 38 -0.39 11.17 1.25
CA GLN A 38 0.26 10.38 0.21
C GLN A 38 -0.35 8.98 0.11
N THR A 39 -0.61 8.31 1.24
CA THR A 39 -1.29 7.01 1.27
C THR A 39 -2.71 7.10 0.69
N ILE A 40 -3.51 8.10 1.05
CA ILE A 40 -4.86 8.31 0.46
C ILE A 40 -4.78 8.53 -1.05
N THR A 41 -3.81 9.31 -1.52
CA THR A 41 -3.63 9.57 -2.96
C THR A 41 -3.24 8.28 -3.71
N GLN A 42 -2.36 7.47 -3.13
CA GLN A 42 -1.97 6.17 -3.69
C GLN A 42 -3.16 5.20 -3.73
N MET A 43 -3.95 5.11 -2.67
CA MET A 43 -5.16 4.27 -2.62
C MET A 43 -6.20 4.70 -3.67
N LYS A 44 -6.39 6.01 -3.88
CA LYS A 44 -7.25 6.54 -4.95
C LYS A 44 -6.74 6.18 -6.34
N ALA A 45 -5.43 6.29 -6.57
CA ALA A 45 -4.82 5.91 -7.84
C ALA A 45 -4.97 4.42 -8.12
N GLN A 46 -4.79 3.58 -7.09
CA GLN A 46 -5.00 2.14 -7.17
C GLN A 46 -6.47 1.82 -7.47
N LEU A 47 -7.42 2.47 -6.78
CA LEU A 47 -8.85 2.29 -7.04
C LEU A 47 -9.21 2.61 -8.49
N ASN A 48 -8.75 3.75 -9.01
CA ASN A 48 -8.99 4.13 -10.41
C ASN A 48 -8.37 3.13 -11.39
N HIS A 49 -7.19 2.58 -11.09
CA HIS A 49 -6.57 1.54 -11.91
C HIS A 49 -7.42 0.26 -11.94
N GLU A 50 -7.90 -0.19 -10.79
CA GLU A 50 -8.73 -1.40 -10.69
C GLU A 50 -10.10 -1.21 -11.37
N GLU A 51 -10.70 -0.02 -11.28
CA GLU A 51 -11.96 0.31 -11.97
C GLU A 51 -11.80 0.29 -13.51
N ILE A 52 -10.69 0.79 -14.04
CA ILE A 52 -10.37 0.68 -15.47
C ILE A 52 -10.18 -0.79 -15.86
N ALA A 53 -9.46 -1.57 -15.05
CA ALA A 53 -9.27 -3.00 -15.30
C ALA A 53 -10.60 -3.78 -15.26
N GLN A 54 -11.53 -3.41 -14.37
CA GLN A 54 -12.88 -3.95 -14.32
C GLN A 54 -13.60 -3.71 -15.64
N HIS A 55 -13.59 -2.47 -16.13
CA HIS A 55 -14.26 -2.09 -17.36
C HIS A 55 -13.73 -2.87 -18.57
N GLN A 56 -12.40 -2.99 -18.68
CA GLN A 56 -11.76 -3.78 -19.74
C GLN A 56 -12.14 -5.27 -19.68
N LEU A 57 -12.32 -5.83 -18.48
CA LEU A 57 -12.79 -7.22 -18.32
C LEU A 57 -14.25 -7.37 -18.79
N GLU A 58 -15.10 -6.40 -18.49
CA GLU A 58 -16.50 -6.39 -18.94
C GLU A 58 -16.60 -6.33 -20.47
N GLU A 59 -15.84 -5.44 -21.13
CA GLU A 59 -15.75 -5.38 -22.59
C GLU A 59 -15.23 -6.69 -23.19
N ARG A 60 -14.20 -7.28 -22.57
CA ARG A 60 -13.64 -8.55 -23.02
C ARG A 60 -14.65 -9.70 -22.91
N ILE A 61 -15.49 -9.72 -21.88
CA ILE A 61 -16.56 -10.71 -21.74
C ILE A 61 -17.57 -10.57 -22.89
N ILE A 62 -17.93 -9.35 -23.28
CA ILE A 62 -18.85 -9.10 -24.39
C ILE A 62 -18.26 -9.66 -25.70
N ILE A 63 -16.99 -9.36 -25.98
CA ILE A 63 -16.28 -9.86 -27.16
C ILE A 63 -16.21 -11.41 -27.15
N LEU A 64 -15.84 -12.01 -26.03
CA LEU A 64 -15.76 -13.48 -25.91
C LEU A 64 -17.12 -14.15 -26.10
N LYS A 65 -18.21 -13.55 -25.61
CA LYS A 65 -19.58 -14.01 -25.86
C LYS A 65 -19.93 -13.94 -27.35
N ALA A 66 -19.56 -12.86 -28.04
CA ALA A 66 -19.76 -12.72 -29.47
C ALA A 66 -18.97 -13.76 -30.30
N HIS A 67 -17.80 -14.19 -29.81
CA HIS A 67 -16.99 -15.24 -30.43
C HIS A 67 -17.36 -16.67 -29.98
N HIS A 68 -18.40 -16.84 -29.16
CA HIS A 68 -18.80 -18.14 -28.57
C HIS A 68 -17.67 -18.85 -27.79
N ASP A 69 -16.69 -18.12 -27.25
CA ASP A 69 -15.62 -18.68 -26.40
C ASP A 69 -16.08 -18.80 -24.94
N GLN A 70 -16.81 -19.88 -24.65
CA GLN A 70 -17.38 -20.11 -23.32
C GLN A 70 -16.31 -20.31 -22.22
N ALA A 71 -15.17 -20.92 -22.54
CA ALA A 71 -14.07 -21.10 -21.60
C ALA A 71 -13.35 -19.76 -21.31
N GLY A 72 -13.23 -18.90 -22.32
CA GLY A 72 -12.79 -17.51 -22.15
C GLY A 72 -13.73 -16.72 -21.25
N VAL A 73 -15.03 -16.79 -21.50
CA VAL A 73 -16.06 -16.10 -20.70
C VAL A 73 -15.98 -16.49 -19.23
N MET A 74 -15.94 -17.79 -18.90
CA MET A 74 -15.86 -18.24 -17.50
C MET A 74 -14.62 -17.71 -16.78
N ARG A 75 -13.46 -17.69 -17.45
CA ARG A 75 -12.22 -17.15 -16.88
C ARG A 75 -12.30 -15.64 -16.67
N ALA A 76 -12.83 -14.92 -17.65
CA ALA A 76 -12.98 -13.47 -17.57
C ALA A 76 -14.00 -13.07 -16.49
N GLU A 77 -15.12 -13.78 -16.36
CA GLU A 77 -16.13 -13.59 -15.31
C GLU A 77 -15.58 -13.92 -13.92
N GLN A 78 -14.75 -14.96 -13.79
CA GLN A 78 -14.07 -15.26 -12.52
C GLN A 78 -13.10 -14.14 -12.13
N ARG A 79 -12.34 -13.61 -13.10
CA ARG A 79 -11.44 -12.49 -12.86
C ARG A 79 -12.20 -11.22 -12.48
N LEU A 80 -13.34 -10.95 -13.13
CA LEU A 80 -14.21 -9.84 -12.83
C LEU A 80 -14.75 -9.90 -11.39
N ARG A 81 -15.14 -11.09 -10.91
CA ARG A 81 -15.57 -11.27 -9.51
C ARG A 81 -14.46 -10.95 -8.50
N SER A 82 -13.23 -11.40 -8.77
CA SER A 82 -12.07 -11.09 -7.92
C SER A 82 -11.81 -9.59 -7.86
N ASN A 83 -11.71 -8.94 -9.03
CA ASN A 83 -11.41 -7.51 -9.11
C ASN A 83 -12.52 -6.65 -8.46
N LYS A 84 -13.79 -7.05 -8.53
CA LYS A 84 -14.88 -6.39 -7.78
C LYS A 84 -14.67 -6.45 -6.26
N ALA A 85 -14.26 -7.61 -5.74
CA ALA A 85 -13.96 -7.74 -4.31
C ALA A 85 -12.75 -6.89 -3.89
N ASP A 86 -11.72 -6.83 -4.74
CA ASP A 86 -10.54 -6.00 -4.51
C ASP A 86 -10.89 -4.50 -4.48
N ILE A 87 -11.75 -4.05 -5.41
CA ILE A 87 -12.27 -2.67 -5.46
C ILE A 87 -13.08 -2.35 -4.19
N GLU A 88 -13.95 -3.26 -3.75
CA GLU A 88 -14.76 -3.07 -2.56
C GLU A 88 -13.88 -2.94 -1.30
N GLY A 89 -12.89 -3.82 -1.12
CA GLY A 89 -11.93 -3.75 -0.02
C GLY A 89 -11.07 -2.48 -0.05
N LEU A 90 -10.66 -2.03 -1.25
CA LEU A 90 -9.93 -0.76 -1.41
C LEU A 90 -10.80 0.45 -1.07
N ARG A 91 -12.08 0.43 -1.43
CA ARG A 91 -13.04 1.50 -1.08
C ARG A 91 -13.27 1.58 0.42
N GLU A 92 -13.44 0.44 1.09
CA GLU A 92 -13.58 0.36 2.54
C GLU A 92 -12.32 0.89 3.24
N THR A 93 -11.14 0.43 2.83
CA THR A 93 -9.86 0.88 3.38
C THR A 93 -9.64 2.38 3.16
N LEU A 94 -9.98 2.90 1.98
CA LEU A 94 -9.88 4.32 1.67
C LEU A 94 -10.85 5.15 2.51
N HIS A 95 -12.09 4.67 2.68
CA HIS A 95 -13.09 5.31 3.53
C HIS A 95 -12.59 5.38 4.98
N ASP A 96 -12.12 4.26 5.54
CA ASP A 96 -11.57 4.21 6.88
C ASP A 96 -10.35 5.11 7.06
N ALA A 97 -9.47 5.16 6.06
CA ALA A 97 -8.31 6.06 6.09
C ALA A 97 -8.74 7.53 6.11
N MET A 98 -9.75 7.91 5.33
CA MET A 98 -10.29 9.27 5.31
C MET A 98 -10.99 9.62 6.64
N THR A 99 -11.84 8.72 7.18
CA THR A 99 -12.59 8.95 8.42
C THR A 99 -11.69 8.96 9.66
N ASN A 100 -10.78 8.00 9.79
CA ASN A 100 -9.88 7.94 10.94
C ASN A 100 -8.76 8.99 10.86
N GLY A 101 -8.34 9.38 9.66
CA GLY A 101 -7.46 10.53 9.43
C GLY A 101 -8.05 11.84 9.96
N GLU A 102 -9.35 12.05 9.79
CA GLU A 102 -10.06 13.22 10.32
C GLU A 102 -10.20 13.24 11.85
N GLY A 103 -10.40 12.07 12.47
CA GLY A 103 -10.53 11.94 13.93
C GLY A 103 -9.28 12.38 14.71
N TYR A 104 -8.08 12.10 14.18
CA TYR A 104 -6.82 12.56 14.75
C TYR A 104 -6.57 14.06 14.53
N GLN A 105 -7.05 14.62 13.41
CA GLN A 105 -6.90 16.06 13.12
C GLN A 105 -7.84 16.92 13.97
N ARG A 106 -9.07 16.47 14.26
CA ARG A 106 -9.99 17.19 15.18
C ARG A 106 -9.48 17.21 16.61
N LYS A 107 -9.00 16.08 17.15
CA LYS A 107 -8.42 16.03 18.51
C LYS A 107 -7.22 16.97 18.70
N ARG A 108 -6.46 17.28 17.65
CA ARG A 108 -5.37 18.26 17.69
C ARG A 108 -5.80 19.73 17.61
N LYS A 109 -7.03 20.03 17.20
CA LYS A 109 -7.57 21.40 17.19
C LYS A 109 -8.32 21.77 18.46
N GLU A 110 -8.68 20.78 19.28
CA GLU A 110 -9.40 20.94 20.55
C GLU A 110 -8.49 20.86 21.80
N SER A 111 -7.19 20.56 21.63
CA SER A 111 -6.12 20.73 22.64
C SER A 111 -5.36 22.02 22.39
#